data_AF-A0A392TAV4-F1
#
_entry.id   AF-A0A392TAV4-F1
#
_cell.length_a   1.000
_cell.length_b   1.000
_cell.length_c   1.000
_cell.angle_alpha   90.00
_cell.angle_beta   90.00
_cell.angle_gamma   90.00
#
_symmetry.space_group_name_H-M   'P 1'
#
loop_
_entity.id
_entity.type
_entity.pdbx_description
1 polymer ?
#
loop_
_entity_poly.entity_id
_entity_poly.type
_entity_poly.pdbx_seq_one_letter_code
_entity_poly.pdbx_strand_id
1 'polypeptide(L)' 'MKRKISKDAVRGLPQLKIEEGKICGECQIGKQTKMSHKKVQHPATTKVLELLHMDLMGPMQVESLGGKR' A
#
# COMPACT_ATOMS: atom_id res chain seq x y z
N MET A 1 -1.80 -16.71 -0.73
CA MET A 1 -2.55 -15.48 -1.16
C MET A 1 -3.42 -15.65 -2.41
N LYS A 2 -3.17 -16.68 -3.24
CA LYS A 2 -3.87 -16.94 -4.52
C LYS A 2 -5.39 -16.78 -4.50
N ARG A 3 -6.08 -17.40 -3.53
CA ARG A 3 -7.56 -17.37 -3.46
C ARG A 3 -8.14 -15.98 -3.26
N LYS A 4 -7.42 -15.09 -2.57
CA LYS A 4 -7.87 -13.70 -2.34
C LYS A 4 -7.77 -12.88 -3.62
N ILE A 5 -6.72 -13.10 -4.42
CA ILE A 5 -6.52 -12.46 -5.73
C ILE A 5 -7.57 -12.98 -6.73
N SER A 6 -7.80 -14.31 -6.78
CA SER A 6 -8.77 -14.90 -7.71
C SER A 6 -10.23 -14.51 -7.43
N LYS A 7 -10.55 -14.19 -6.17
CA LYS A 7 -11.89 -13.75 -5.75
C LYS A 7 -12.02 -12.23 -5.67
N ASP A 8 -10.99 -11.49 -6.11
CA ASP A 8 -10.91 -10.04 -6.01
C ASP A 8 -11.26 -9.49 -4.62
N ALA A 9 -10.85 -10.22 -3.58
CA ALA A 9 -11.24 -9.97 -2.19
C ALA A 9 -10.53 -8.74 -1.59
N VAL A 10 -9.56 -8.14 -2.31
CA VAL A 10 -8.79 -6.99 -1.87
C VAL A 10 -8.70 -5.99 -3.03
N ARG A 11 -9.28 -4.81 -2.83
CA ARG A 11 -9.27 -3.75 -3.84
C ARG A 11 -7.85 -3.23 -4.07
N GLY A 12 -7.45 -3.14 -5.34
CA GLY A 12 -6.16 -2.56 -5.75
C GLY A 12 -4.99 -3.55 -5.81
N LEU A 13 -5.22 -4.84 -5.53
CA LEU A 13 -4.24 -5.86 -5.85
C LEU A 13 -4.22 -6.13 -7.37
N PRO A 14 -3.04 -6.15 -8.02
CA PRO A 14 -2.95 -6.53 -9.42
C PRO A 14 -3.29 -8.02 -9.60
N GLN A 15 -3.95 -8.38 -10.71
CA GLN A 15 -4.12 -9.78 -11.08
C GLN A 15 -2.77 -10.36 -11.53
N LEU A 16 -2.20 -11.21 -10.69
CA LEU A 16 -0.94 -11.89 -10.97
C LEU A 16 -1.21 -13.17 -11.76
N LYS A 17 -0.59 -13.32 -12.93
CA LYS A 17 -0.47 -14.61 -13.60
C LYS A 17 0.57 -15.43 -12.87
N ILE A 18 0.16 -16.52 -12.23
CA ILE A 18 1.06 -17.38 -11.47
C ILE A 18 1.33 -18.63 -12.30
N GLU A 19 2.57 -18.81 -12.71
CA GLU A 19 3.01 -20.00 -13.44
C GLU A 19 3.47 -21.06 -12.46
N GLU A 20 2.85 -22.23 -12.46
CA GLU A 20 3.31 -23.34 -11.62
C GLU A 20 4.36 -24.18 -12.36
N GLY A 21 5.38 -24.64 -11.64
CA GLY A 21 6.44 -25.52 -12.17
C GLY A 21 7.85 -24.99 -11.90
N LYS A 22 8.20 -23.82 -12.46
CA LYS A 22 9.57 -23.28 -12.35
C LYS A 22 9.86 -22.52 -11.06
N ILE A 23 8.86 -21.80 -10.53
CA ILE A 23 9.00 -20.97 -9.32
C ILE A 23 7.79 -21.25 -8.43
N CYS A 24 8.01 -21.36 -7.11
CA CYS A 24 6.94 -21.58 -6.16
C CYS A 24 5.88 -20.47 -6.25
N GLY A 25 4.59 -20.84 -6.32
CA GLY A 25 3.52 -19.87 -6.57
C GLY A 25 3.40 -18.80 -5.48
N GLU A 26 3.65 -19.14 -4.21
CA GLU A 26 3.67 -18.15 -3.13
C GLU A 26 4.91 -17.24 -3.20
N CYS A 27 6.04 -17.74 -3.73
CA CYS A 27 7.25 -16.95 -3.97
C CYS A 27 7.00 -15.86 -5.02
N GLN A 28 6.25 -16.17 -6.09
CA GLN A 28 5.88 -15.20 -7.12
C GLN A 28 5.01 -14.09 -6.57
N ILE A 29 4.06 -14.42 -5.68
CA ILE A 29 3.21 -13.42 -5.02
C ILE A 29 4.04 -12.56 -4.05
N GLY A 30 4.88 -13.20 -3.23
CA GLY A 30 5.73 -12.50 -2.27
C GLY A 30 6.80 -11.61 -2.90
N LYS A 31 7.28 -11.96 -4.10
CA LYS A 31 8.29 -11.22 -4.86
C LYS A 31 7.68 -10.34 -5.96
N GLN A 32 6.44 -9.85 -5.78
CA GLN A 32 5.85 -8.91 -6.73
C GLN A 32 6.79 -7.70 -6.92
N THR A 33 7.13 -7.39 -8.17
CA THR A 33 7.91 -6.19 -8.46
C THR A 33 7.01 -4.98 -8.26
N LYS A 34 7.42 -4.05 -7.40
CA LYS A 34 6.70 -2.80 -7.19
C LYS A 34 6.67 -2.04 -8.52
N MET A 35 5.48 -1.90 -9.10
CA MET A 35 5.30 -0.98 -10.22
C MET A 35 5.48 0.45 -9.72
N SER A 36 6.14 1.28 -10.52
CA SER A 36 6.23 2.71 -10.22
C SER A 36 4.85 3.36 -10.36
N HIS A 37 4.52 4.25 -9.43
CA HIS A 37 3.38 5.14 -9.62
C HIS A 37 3.70 6.11 -10.77
N LYS A 38 2.69 6.41 -11.59
CA LYS A 38 2.83 7.42 -12.64
C LYS A 38 3.17 8.75 -11.99
N LYS A 39 4.18 9.45 -12.54
CA LYS A 39 4.49 10.82 -12.11
C LYS A 39 3.29 11.71 -12.37
N VAL A 40 2.97 12.56 -11.41
CA VAL A 40 2.01 13.65 -11.62
C VAL A 40 2.70 14.69 -12.50
N GLN A 41 2.18 14.91 -13.72
CA GLN A 41 2.81 15.79 -14.71
C GLN A 41 2.41 17.25 -14.55
N HIS A 42 1.27 17.52 -13.89
CA HIS A 42 0.74 18.86 -13.70
C HIS A 42 0.65 19.17 -12.21
N PRO A 43 0.90 20.42 -11.79
CA PRO A 43 0.64 20.81 -10.42
C PRO A 43 -0.84 20.55 -10.09
N ALA A 44 -1.09 19.97 -8.92
CA ALA A 44 -2.45 19.71 -8.44
C ALA A 44 -3.22 20.98 -8.07
N THR A 45 -2.52 22.12 -8.06
CA THR A 45 -3.05 23.44 -7.68
C THR A 45 -2.62 24.49 -8.69
N THR A 46 -3.46 25.50 -8.85
CA THR A 46 -3.29 26.66 -9.72
C THR A 46 -3.04 27.95 -8.91
N LYS A 47 -3.52 28.01 -7.66
CA LYS A 47 -3.40 29.17 -6.77
C LYS A 47 -2.71 28.81 -5.44
N VAL A 48 -2.16 29.83 -4.80
CA VAL A 48 -1.56 29.71 -3.46
C VAL A 48 -2.65 29.31 -2.45
N LEU A 49 -2.35 28.36 -1.57
CA LEU A 49 -3.26 27.81 -0.55
C LEU A 49 -4.50 27.07 -1.08
N GLU A 50 -4.51 26.62 -2.34
CA GLU A 50 -5.64 25.85 -2.89
C GLU A 50 -5.72 24.41 -2.34
N LEU A 51 -4.59 23.82 -1.96
CA LEU A 51 -4.53 22.50 -1.33
C LEU A 51 -3.53 22.52 -0.17
N LEU A 52 -4.00 22.10 1.00
CA LEU A 52 -3.18 21.95 2.20
C LEU A 52 -3.12 20.47 2.58
N HIS A 53 -1.90 19.93 2.63
CA HIS A 53 -1.68 18.58 3.16
C HIS A 53 -1.40 18.70 4.66
N MET A 54 -2.26 18.09 5.47
CA MET A 54 -2.09 17.98 6.92
C MET A 54 -1.98 16.51 7.27
N ASP A 55 -0.95 16.16 8.02
CA ASP A 55 -0.79 14.81 8.55
C ASP A 55 -0.96 14.86 10.08
N LEU A 56 -1.59 13.82 10.63
CA LEU A 56 -1.70 13.64 12.06
C LEU A 56 -0.52 12.79 12.51
N MET A 57 0.21 13.27 13.51
CA MET A 57 1.27 12.47 14.09
C MET A 57 0.66 11.24 14.80
N GLY A 58 1.37 10.11 14.73
CA GLY A 58 0.99 8.87 15.40
C GLY A 58 0.90 9.02 16.93
N PRO A 59 0.47 7.97 17.65
CA PRO A 59 0.09 8.06 19.06
C PRO A 59 1.15 8.80 19.86
N MET A 60 0.76 9.98 20.33
CA MET A 60 1.57 10.77 21.25
C MET A 60 1.83 9.93 22.50
N GLN A 61 2.99 10.07 23.14
CA GLN A 61 3.21 9.42 24.43
C GLN A 61 2.15 9.92 25.40
N VAL A 62 1.17 9.07 25.69
CA VAL A 62 0.20 9.27 26.76
C VAL A 62 0.65 8.38 27.90
N GLU A 63 0.72 8.93 29.11
CA GLU A 63 0.94 8.09 30.29
C GLU A 63 -0.17 7.05 30.36
N SER A 64 0.21 5.77 30.27
CA SER A 64 -0.74 4.70 30.50
C SER A 64 -1.02 4.62 32.00
N LEU A 65 -2.29 4.44 32.38
CA LEU A 65 -2.66 4.19 33.78
C LEU A 65 -2.00 2.91 34.34
N GLY A 66 -1.50 2.03 33.47
CA GLY A 66 -0.80 0.81 33.84
C GLY A 66 0.71 0.95 34.08
N GLY A 67 1.30 2.13 33.83
CA GLY A 67 2.75 2.32 33.84
C GLY A 67 3.46 1.59 32.69
N LYS A 68 4.69 2.02 32.37
CA LYS A 68 5.57 1.28 31.45
C LYS A 68 5.97 -0.04 32.10
N ARG A 69 5.81 -1.16 31.39
CA ARG A 69 6.56 -2.39 31.64
C ARG A 69 7.86 -2.36 30.86
#